data_AF-H8GH97-F1
#
_entry.id   AF-H8GH97-F1
#
_cell.length_a   1.000
_cell.length_b   1.000
_cell.length_c   1.000
_cell.angle_alpha   90.00
_cell.angle_beta   90.00
_cell.angle_gamma   90.00
#
_symmetry.space_group_name_H-M   'P 1'
#
loop_
_entity.id
_entity.type
_entity.pdbx_description
1 polymer ?
#
loop_
_entity_poly.entity_id
_entity_poly.type
_entity_poly.pdbx_seq_one_letter_code
_entity_poly.pdbx_strand_id
1 'polypeptide(L)'
;MEKPFILHMLTTAKNLSPFDVNMAMDAGWVSAVPYINVEPSEVQGLVQDAIFSRSAKNLKRTGIFIGGRDTKQAMDMLKIAKRSMVPPFEVSVFADPSGAFTTAAGMVAAVERELIAKFNTTLEGKNILALGGTGPVGQAAAVIAARTGAHVRIIGRQLERAQSVADLCSNEFGEGKITIFAGADADKAEYIKTADVVFATGAAGIELLSAQLIASAPQLKVAADVNAVPPAGIAGVDAFHNGTPIAGSISGAVGIGALAIGNVKYQAQNLLLKKMLNSEKPVYLHFEHAFEVAREYIKANP
;
A
#
# COMPACT_ATOMS: atom_id res chain seq x y z
N MET A 1 27.43 -27.54 -1.35
CA MET A 1 26.82 -26.61 -2.33
C MET A 1 25.80 -25.75 -1.59
N GLU A 2 25.85 -24.43 -1.76
CA GLU A 2 24.84 -23.55 -1.18
C GLU A 2 23.46 -23.84 -1.79
N LYS A 3 22.39 -23.74 -1.00
CA LYS A 3 21.02 -23.96 -1.49
C LYS A 3 20.53 -22.72 -2.26
N PRO A 4 19.69 -22.89 -3.29
CA PRO A 4 19.14 -21.76 -4.04
C PRO A 4 18.14 -20.95 -3.21
N PHE A 5 18.03 -19.66 -3.53
CA PHE A 5 17.00 -18.76 -3.01
C PHE A 5 15.64 -19.06 -3.64
N ILE A 6 14.67 -19.54 -2.85
CA ILE A 6 13.33 -19.89 -3.33
C ILE A 6 12.28 -19.03 -2.62
N LEU A 7 11.45 -18.35 -3.41
CA LEU A 7 10.28 -17.63 -2.92
C LEU A 7 9.03 -18.46 -3.22
N HIS A 8 8.34 -18.94 -2.17
CA HIS A 8 7.03 -19.57 -2.31
C HIS A 8 5.96 -18.47 -2.33
N MET A 9 5.27 -18.32 -3.45
CA MET A 9 4.33 -17.24 -3.67
C MET A 9 2.91 -17.76 -3.55
N LEU A 10 2.30 -17.52 -2.38
CA LEU A 10 0.94 -17.92 -2.05
C LEU A 10 -0.02 -16.83 -2.51
N THR A 11 -1.04 -17.19 -3.27
CA THR A 11 -2.09 -16.25 -3.65
C THR A 11 -3.45 -16.92 -3.63
N THR A 12 -4.44 -16.17 -3.16
CA THR A 12 -5.85 -16.57 -3.23
C THR A 12 -6.45 -16.37 -4.62
N ALA A 13 -5.70 -15.73 -5.53
CA ALA A 13 -6.11 -15.53 -6.91
C ALA A 13 -5.88 -16.77 -7.77
N LYS A 14 -6.62 -16.88 -8.87
CA LYS A 14 -6.47 -17.94 -9.88
C LYS A 14 -5.12 -17.94 -10.59
N ASN A 15 -4.45 -16.78 -10.61
CA ASN A 15 -3.16 -16.61 -11.27
C ASN A 15 -2.24 -15.82 -10.34
N LEU A 16 -0.95 -16.18 -10.34
CA LEU A 16 0.08 -15.36 -9.74
C LEU A 16 0.34 -14.13 -10.61
N SER A 17 0.56 -12.98 -9.97
CA SER A 17 0.85 -11.72 -10.65
C SER A 17 2.21 -11.78 -11.35
N PRO A 18 2.28 -11.55 -12.68
CA PRO A 18 3.56 -11.43 -13.37
C PRO A 18 4.42 -10.28 -12.84
N PHE A 19 3.79 -9.21 -12.34
CA PHE A 19 4.50 -8.11 -11.72
C PHE A 19 5.29 -8.59 -10.50
N ASP A 20 4.63 -9.34 -9.60
CA ASP A 20 5.27 -9.80 -8.36
C ASP A 20 6.38 -10.83 -8.64
N VAL A 21 6.22 -11.66 -9.68
CA VAL A 21 7.26 -12.57 -10.16
C VAL A 21 8.48 -11.79 -10.62
N ASN A 22 8.30 -10.79 -11.50
CA ASN A 22 9.42 -9.98 -12.00
C ASN A 22 10.15 -9.27 -10.85
N MET A 23 9.40 -8.67 -9.91
CA MET A 23 9.99 -8.04 -8.71
C MET A 23 10.83 -9.00 -7.88
N ALA A 24 10.36 -10.24 -7.69
CA ALA A 24 11.10 -11.26 -6.97
C ALA A 24 12.41 -11.62 -7.68
N MET A 25 12.36 -11.86 -8.99
CA MET A 25 13.55 -12.19 -9.77
C MET A 25 14.57 -11.03 -9.76
N ASP A 26 14.10 -9.80 -9.99
CA ASP A 26 14.93 -8.57 -9.97
C ASP A 26 15.53 -8.28 -8.58
N ALA A 27 14.90 -8.77 -7.51
CA ALA A 27 15.42 -8.67 -6.15
C ALA A 27 16.53 -9.69 -5.83
N GLY A 28 16.72 -10.72 -6.68
CA GLY A 28 17.75 -11.76 -6.51
C GLY A 28 17.22 -13.12 -6.04
N TRP A 29 15.89 -13.32 -6.03
CA TRP A 29 15.33 -14.67 -5.90
C TRP A 29 15.59 -15.45 -7.19
N VAL A 30 16.00 -16.72 -7.08
CA VAL A 30 16.31 -17.54 -8.27
C VAL A 30 15.15 -18.45 -8.70
N SER A 31 14.10 -18.53 -7.87
CA SER A 31 12.87 -19.25 -8.18
C SER A 31 11.69 -18.60 -7.47
N ALA A 32 10.62 -18.37 -8.23
CA ALA A 32 9.33 -17.89 -7.74
C ALA A 32 8.29 -19.00 -7.97
N VAL A 33 7.94 -19.74 -6.92
CA VAL A 33 7.09 -20.94 -7.02
C VAL A 33 5.63 -20.56 -6.73
N PRO A 34 4.71 -20.66 -7.70
CA PRO A 34 3.33 -20.25 -7.51
C PRO A 34 2.51 -21.30 -6.77
N TYR A 35 1.73 -20.85 -5.79
CA TYR A 35 0.60 -21.59 -5.21
C TYR A 35 -0.63 -20.71 -5.39
N ILE A 36 -1.55 -21.15 -6.23
CA ILE A 36 -2.73 -20.39 -6.66
C ILE A 36 -4.00 -20.94 -6.02
N ASN A 37 -5.02 -20.08 -5.89
CA ASN A 37 -6.28 -20.40 -5.19
C ASN A 37 -6.09 -20.90 -3.76
N VAL A 38 -5.01 -20.47 -3.08
CA VAL A 38 -4.73 -20.88 -1.70
C VAL A 38 -5.82 -20.36 -0.78
N GLU A 39 -6.42 -21.25 -0.01
CA GLU A 39 -7.33 -20.88 1.07
C GLU A 39 -6.55 -20.55 2.35
N PRO A 40 -7.04 -19.63 3.20
CA PRO A 40 -6.36 -19.30 4.47
C PRO A 40 -6.09 -20.52 5.38
N SER A 41 -6.95 -21.54 5.32
CA SER A 41 -6.83 -22.82 6.03
C SER A 41 -5.59 -23.62 5.63
N GLU A 42 -5.12 -23.49 4.38
CA GLU A 42 -3.99 -24.26 3.84
C GLU A 42 -2.63 -23.64 4.16
N VAL A 43 -2.60 -22.35 4.53
CA VAL A 43 -1.36 -21.59 4.75
C VAL A 43 -0.48 -22.22 5.81
N GLN A 44 -1.05 -22.76 6.90
CA GLN A 44 -0.27 -23.39 7.94
C GLN A 44 0.51 -24.60 7.42
N GLY A 45 -0.15 -25.49 6.66
CA GLY A 45 0.49 -26.68 6.09
C GLY A 45 1.61 -26.29 5.13
N LEU A 46 1.35 -25.34 4.22
CA LEU A 46 2.34 -24.85 3.26
C LEU A 46 3.57 -24.21 3.94
N VAL A 47 3.35 -23.46 5.01
CA VAL A 47 4.44 -22.87 5.80
C VAL A 47 5.25 -23.96 6.50
N GLN A 48 4.59 -24.91 7.14
CA GLN A 48 5.26 -26.00 7.86
C GLN A 48 6.08 -26.88 6.91
N ASP A 49 5.53 -27.21 5.74
CA ASP A 49 6.28 -27.92 4.70
C ASP A 49 7.51 -27.14 4.25
N ALA A 50 7.39 -25.82 4.06
CA ALA A 50 8.52 -24.98 3.67
C ALA A 50 9.61 -24.95 4.76
N ILE A 51 9.27 -24.74 6.04
CA ILE A 51 10.26 -24.62 7.13
C ILE A 51 10.92 -25.95 7.50
N PHE A 52 10.25 -27.09 7.32
CA PHE A 52 10.85 -28.40 7.62
C PHE A 52 11.58 -29.05 6.43
N SER A 53 11.47 -28.47 5.22
CA SER A 53 12.16 -28.98 4.02
C SER A 53 13.66 -28.70 3.95
N ARG A 54 14.19 -27.82 4.82
CA ARG A 54 15.60 -27.41 4.84
C ARG A 54 16.13 -27.28 6.27
N SER A 55 17.45 -27.41 6.44
CA SER A 55 18.09 -27.14 7.73
C SER A 55 17.97 -25.66 8.11
N ALA A 56 17.92 -25.36 9.42
CA ALA A 56 17.79 -23.99 9.94
C ALA A 56 18.78 -23.00 9.30
N LYS A 57 20.05 -23.40 9.11
CA LYS A 57 21.08 -22.59 8.42
C LYS A 57 20.70 -22.17 6.99
N ASN A 58 19.96 -23.02 6.27
CA ASN A 58 19.59 -22.80 4.88
C ASN A 58 18.20 -22.17 4.71
N LEU A 59 17.39 -22.07 5.77
CA LEU A 59 16.06 -21.48 5.69
C LEU A 59 16.07 -19.98 5.40
N LYS A 60 17.14 -19.26 5.72
CA LYS A 60 17.34 -17.87 5.26
C LYS A 60 17.32 -17.71 3.73
N ARG A 61 17.43 -18.83 2.99
CA ARG A 61 17.34 -18.88 1.52
C ARG A 61 15.96 -19.34 1.03
N THR A 62 14.98 -19.34 1.91
CA THR A 62 13.58 -19.61 1.61
C THR A 62 12.77 -18.44 2.13
N GLY A 63 11.82 -17.97 1.33
CA GLY A 63 10.87 -16.94 1.74
C GLY A 63 9.47 -17.28 1.28
N ILE A 64 8.50 -16.57 1.85
CA ILE A 64 7.10 -16.67 1.45
C ILE A 64 6.62 -15.28 1.03
N PHE A 65 5.97 -15.18 -0.12
CA PHE A 65 5.26 -13.98 -0.54
C PHE A 65 3.75 -14.27 -0.55
N ILE A 66 2.96 -13.35 -0.01
CA ILE A 66 1.50 -13.45 0.04
C ILE A 66 0.93 -12.38 -0.88
N GLY A 67 0.42 -12.83 -2.04
CA GLY A 67 -0.32 -12.01 -2.98
C GLY A 67 -1.82 -12.08 -2.75
N GLY A 68 -2.59 -11.91 -3.82
CA GLY A 68 -4.06 -11.89 -3.78
C GLY A 68 -4.63 -10.50 -4.00
N ARG A 69 -5.93 -10.32 -3.77
CA ARG A 69 -6.64 -9.04 -4.01
C ARG A 69 -7.26 -8.44 -2.76
N ASP A 70 -7.48 -9.24 -1.73
CA ASP A 70 -8.14 -8.82 -0.50
C ASP A 70 -7.11 -8.57 0.61
N THR A 71 -7.15 -7.37 1.17
CA THR A 71 -6.21 -6.90 2.21
C THR A 71 -6.38 -7.68 3.51
N LYS A 72 -7.62 -7.95 3.93
CA LYS A 72 -7.90 -8.67 5.16
C LYS A 72 -7.39 -10.10 5.04
N GLN A 73 -7.73 -10.77 3.94
CA GLN A 73 -7.28 -12.13 3.68
C GLN A 73 -5.75 -12.22 3.63
N ALA A 74 -5.07 -11.30 2.95
CA ALA A 74 -3.60 -11.28 2.93
C ALA A 74 -2.98 -11.07 4.32
N MET A 75 -3.55 -10.17 5.14
CA MET A 75 -3.10 -9.96 6.52
C MET A 75 -3.38 -11.16 7.42
N ASP A 76 -4.53 -11.81 7.26
CA ASP A 76 -4.87 -13.04 7.99
C ASP A 76 -3.89 -14.16 7.61
N MET A 77 -3.61 -14.35 6.33
CA MET A 77 -2.60 -15.32 5.85
C MET A 77 -1.21 -15.00 6.41
N LEU A 78 -0.81 -13.73 6.50
CA LEU A 78 0.46 -13.33 7.11
C LEU A 78 0.50 -13.68 8.61
N LYS A 79 -0.58 -13.41 9.35
CA LYS A 79 -0.71 -13.80 10.77
C LYS A 79 -0.63 -15.32 10.92
N ILE A 80 -1.28 -16.08 10.04
CA ILE A 80 -1.24 -17.54 10.00
C ILE A 80 0.18 -18.03 9.71
N ALA A 81 0.87 -17.46 8.73
CA ALA A 81 2.23 -17.84 8.41
C ALA A 81 3.17 -17.59 9.59
N LYS A 82 3.10 -16.41 10.22
CA LYS A 82 3.92 -16.06 11.38
C LYS A 82 3.71 -17.01 12.56
N ARG A 83 2.45 -17.37 12.90
CA ARG A 83 2.16 -18.31 14.01
C ARG A 83 2.49 -19.78 13.69
N SER A 84 2.70 -20.11 12.41
CA SER A 84 2.99 -21.49 11.97
C SER A 84 4.49 -21.83 12.01
N MET A 85 5.33 -20.85 12.32
CA MET A 85 6.78 -21.01 12.48
C MET A 85 7.11 -21.79 13.75
N VAL A 86 8.21 -22.55 13.73
CA VAL A 86 8.66 -23.37 14.88
C VAL A 86 10.14 -23.15 15.10
N PRO A 87 10.58 -22.31 16.05
CA PRO A 87 11.99 -22.03 16.25
C PRO A 87 12.84 -23.30 16.46
N PRO A 88 14.03 -23.41 15.83
CA PRO A 88 14.72 -22.41 14.99
C PRO A 88 14.34 -22.44 13.50
N PHE A 89 13.26 -23.12 13.12
CA PHE A 89 12.80 -23.27 11.73
C PHE A 89 11.81 -22.16 11.36
N GLU A 90 12.33 -21.09 10.77
CA GLU A 90 11.56 -19.91 10.42
C GLU A 90 12.03 -19.34 9.07
N VAL A 91 11.14 -18.65 8.36
CA VAL A 91 11.42 -17.99 7.08
C VAL A 91 10.82 -16.60 7.04
N SER A 92 11.39 -15.70 6.24
CA SER A 92 10.81 -14.37 6.01
C SER A 92 9.51 -14.47 5.21
N VAL A 93 8.54 -13.62 5.54
CA VAL A 93 7.23 -13.54 4.87
C VAL A 93 6.94 -12.09 4.47
N PHE A 94 6.45 -11.86 3.26
CA PHE A 94 6.03 -10.54 2.79
C PHE A 94 4.64 -10.60 2.15
N ALA A 95 3.70 -9.82 2.68
CA ALA A 95 2.38 -9.65 2.08
C ALA A 95 2.29 -8.35 1.28
N ASP A 96 1.82 -8.42 0.03
CA ASP A 96 1.54 -7.27 -0.82
C ASP A 96 0.43 -7.59 -1.85
N PRO A 97 -0.84 -7.64 -1.42
CA PRO A 97 -1.94 -8.09 -2.28
C PRO A 97 -2.11 -7.16 -3.48
N SER A 98 -1.75 -7.66 -4.67
CA SER A 98 -1.78 -6.92 -5.94
C SER A 98 -1.00 -5.61 -5.90
N GLY A 99 0.08 -5.55 -5.11
CA GLY A 99 0.89 -4.34 -4.95
C GLY A 99 0.24 -3.24 -4.11
N ALA A 100 -0.87 -3.53 -3.43
CA ALA A 100 -1.65 -2.50 -2.74
C ALA A 100 -0.89 -1.84 -1.58
N PHE A 101 -0.10 -2.61 -0.83
CA PHE A 101 0.61 -2.10 0.33
C PHE A 101 1.78 -1.23 -0.08
N THR A 102 2.54 -1.66 -1.08
CA THR A 102 3.67 -0.87 -1.60
C THR A 102 3.20 0.36 -2.37
N THR A 103 2.05 0.30 -3.06
CA THR A 103 1.43 1.47 -3.71
C THR A 103 0.96 2.50 -2.67
N ALA A 104 0.25 2.05 -1.64
CA ALA A 104 -0.19 2.91 -0.55
C ALA A 104 1.00 3.57 0.17
N ALA A 105 2.03 2.78 0.48
CA ALA A 105 3.27 3.28 1.07
C ALA A 105 3.95 4.34 0.21
N GLY A 106 4.13 4.07 -1.09
CA GLY A 106 4.75 5.01 -2.03
C GLY A 106 3.95 6.30 -2.17
N MET A 107 2.62 6.20 -2.25
CA MET A 107 1.73 7.36 -2.34
C MET A 107 1.83 8.24 -1.09
N VAL A 108 1.68 7.65 0.10
CA VAL A 108 1.70 8.42 1.36
C VAL A 108 3.08 9.04 1.60
N ALA A 109 4.17 8.34 1.29
CA ALA A 109 5.53 8.86 1.43
C ALA A 109 5.81 10.01 0.44
N ALA A 110 5.34 9.91 -0.81
CA ALA A 110 5.46 10.98 -1.80
C ALA A 110 4.65 12.23 -1.40
N VAL A 111 3.45 12.03 -0.84
CA VAL A 111 2.65 13.13 -0.30
C VAL A 111 3.34 13.80 0.89
N GLU A 112 3.88 13.02 1.83
CA GLU A 112 4.62 13.55 2.97
C GLU A 112 5.82 14.40 2.52
N ARG A 113 6.55 13.95 1.48
CA ARG A 113 7.64 14.72 0.88
C ARG A 113 7.16 16.10 0.42
N GLU A 114 6.07 16.17 -0.34
CA GLU A 114 5.55 17.44 -0.85
C GLU A 114 5.00 18.34 0.27
N LEU A 115 4.35 17.78 1.29
CA LEU A 115 3.91 18.54 2.46
C LEU A 115 5.10 19.23 3.15
N ILE A 116 6.21 18.52 3.31
CA ILE A 116 7.43 19.08 3.91
C ILE A 116 8.05 20.12 2.97
N ALA A 117 8.29 19.76 1.71
CA ALA A 117 9.07 20.57 0.78
C ALA A 117 8.34 21.83 0.28
N LYS A 118 7.01 21.77 0.10
CA LYS A 118 6.21 22.85 -0.49
C LYS A 118 5.39 23.63 0.52
N PHE A 119 5.03 23.01 1.65
CA PHE A 119 4.10 23.59 2.62
C PHE A 119 4.65 23.66 4.05
N ASN A 120 5.90 23.24 4.26
CA ASN A 120 6.57 23.24 5.57
C ASN A 120 5.71 22.62 6.68
N THR A 121 5.09 21.47 6.37
CA THR A 121 4.18 20.77 7.29
C THR A 121 4.29 19.25 7.13
N THR A 122 3.64 18.51 8.02
CA THR A 122 3.60 17.04 8.01
C THR A 122 2.16 16.55 7.82
N LEU A 123 1.96 15.23 7.80
CA LEU A 123 0.64 14.59 7.80
C LEU A 123 -0.11 14.77 9.13
N GLU A 124 0.58 15.09 10.22
CA GLU A 124 -0.02 15.23 11.54
C GLU A 124 -1.07 16.35 11.55
N GLY A 125 -2.26 16.02 12.07
CA GLY A 125 -3.41 16.91 12.15
C GLY A 125 -4.04 17.29 10.80
N LYS A 126 -3.59 16.72 9.67
CA LYS A 126 -4.14 17.02 8.35
C LYS A 126 -5.43 16.27 8.08
N ASN A 127 -6.38 16.94 7.46
CA ASN A 127 -7.61 16.32 6.97
C ASN A 127 -7.34 15.64 5.63
N ILE A 128 -7.55 14.33 5.57
CA ILE A 128 -7.28 13.52 4.38
C ILE A 128 -8.55 12.87 3.88
N LEU A 129 -8.84 13.04 2.59
CA LEU A 129 -9.91 12.31 1.90
C LEU A 129 -9.32 11.19 1.05
N ALA A 130 -9.65 9.94 1.38
CA ALA A 130 -9.33 8.78 0.57
C ALA A 130 -10.52 8.45 -0.36
N LEU A 131 -10.50 9.02 -1.56
CA LEU A 131 -11.53 8.85 -2.59
C LEU A 131 -11.41 7.48 -3.25
N GLY A 132 -12.54 6.76 -3.36
CA GLY A 132 -12.49 5.35 -3.75
C GLY A 132 -11.78 4.49 -2.71
N GLY A 133 -11.69 4.97 -1.46
CA GLY A 133 -10.84 4.42 -0.40
C GLY A 133 -11.24 3.01 0.08
N THR A 134 -12.37 2.48 -0.40
CA THR A 134 -12.84 1.13 -0.03
C THR A 134 -12.02 0.00 -0.64
N GLY A 135 -11.17 0.30 -1.63
CA GLY A 135 -10.28 -0.68 -2.27
C GLY A 135 -8.96 -0.90 -1.49
N PRO A 136 -8.18 -1.93 -1.86
CA PRO A 136 -6.96 -2.32 -1.13
C PRO A 136 -5.94 -1.19 -0.89
N VAL A 137 -5.66 -0.39 -1.92
CA VAL A 137 -4.71 0.73 -1.83
C VAL A 137 -5.24 1.80 -0.88
N GLY A 138 -6.52 2.16 -1.02
CA GLY A 138 -7.17 3.16 -0.18
C GLY A 138 -7.20 2.78 1.29
N GLN A 139 -7.49 1.51 1.58
CA GLN A 139 -7.47 0.97 2.94
C GLN A 139 -6.09 1.11 3.59
N ALA A 140 -5.05 0.60 2.92
CA ALA A 140 -3.69 0.66 3.45
C ALA A 140 -3.21 2.11 3.59
N ALA A 141 -3.50 2.98 2.61
CA ALA A 141 -3.11 4.39 2.66
C ALA A 141 -3.82 5.13 3.82
N ALA A 142 -5.09 4.82 4.06
CA ALA A 142 -5.85 5.40 5.16
C ALA A 142 -5.27 5.01 6.52
N VAL A 143 -4.92 3.73 6.71
CA VAL A 143 -4.30 3.24 7.95
C VAL A 143 -2.94 3.87 8.17
N ILE A 144 -2.09 3.90 7.13
CA ILE A 144 -0.77 4.53 7.20
C ILE A 144 -0.91 6.00 7.62
N ALA A 145 -1.76 6.76 6.93
CA ALA A 145 -1.88 8.18 7.20
C ALA A 145 -2.50 8.48 8.58
N ALA A 146 -3.51 7.71 9.00
CA ALA A 146 -4.10 7.86 10.34
C ALA A 146 -3.08 7.57 11.45
N ARG A 147 -2.19 6.58 11.27
CA ARG A 147 -1.09 6.30 12.21
C ARG A 147 -0.03 7.39 12.26
N THR A 148 0.06 8.23 11.24
CA THR A 148 0.89 9.45 11.26
C THR A 148 0.18 10.66 11.90
N GLY A 149 -0.97 10.45 12.54
CA GLY A 149 -1.72 11.49 13.24
C GLY A 149 -2.66 12.30 12.34
N ALA A 150 -2.92 11.85 11.11
CA ALA A 150 -3.86 12.52 10.21
C ALA A 150 -5.33 12.19 10.54
N HIS A 151 -6.24 13.11 10.24
CA HIS A 151 -7.68 12.90 10.31
C HIS A 151 -8.19 12.35 8.98
N VAL A 152 -8.35 11.04 8.89
CA VAL A 152 -8.65 10.37 7.62
C VAL A 152 -10.14 10.07 7.48
N ARG A 153 -10.69 10.35 6.30
CA ARG A 153 -12.02 9.91 5.87
C ARG A 153 -11.94 9.07 4.60
N ILE A 154 -12.43 7.83 4.66
CA ILE A 154 -12.64 6.98 3.49
C ILE A 154 -13.95 7.37 2.82
N ILE A 155 -13.87 7.74 1.54
CA ILE A 155 -15.02 8.10 0.73
C ILE A 155 -15.37 6.94 -0.21
N GLY A 156 -16.63 6.54 -0.18
CA GLY A 156 -17.17 5.49 -1.04
C GLY A 156 -18.53 5.87 -1.64
N ARG A 157 -18.91 5.18 -2.72
CA ARG A 157 -20.22 5.36 -3.37
C ARG A 157 -21.41 5.01 -2.47
N GLN A 158 -21.21 4.04 -1.57
CA GLN A 158 -22.20 3.58 -0.59
C GLN A 158 -21.62 3.83 0.80
N LEU A 159 -22.35 4.55 1.64
CA LEU A 159 -21.88 4.93 2.97
C LEU A 159 -21.65 3.70 3.85
N GLU A 160 -22.55 2.72 3.78
CA GLU A 160 -22.49 1.49 4.60
C GLU A 160 -21.22 0.69 4.32
N ARG A 161 -20.83 0.62 3.04
CA ARG A 161 -19.58 -0.03 2.63
C ARG A 161 -18.36 0.77 3.08
N ALA A 162 -18.41 2.10 2.95
CA ALA A 162 -17.33 2.96 3.44
C ALA A 162 -17.16 2.84 4.96
N GLN A 163 -18.27 2.79 5.72
CA GLN A 163 -18.29 2.59 7.16
C GLN A 163 -17.68 1.24 7.54
N SER A 164 -18.15 0.16 6.92
CA SER A 164 -17.61 -1.19 7.18
C SER A 164 -16.10 -1.26 6.95
N VAL A 165 -15.59 -0.59 5.91
CA VAL A 165 -14.16 -0.55 5.61
C VAL A 165 -13.41 0.35 6.60
N ALA A 166 -13.96 1.50 6.98
CA ALA A 166 -13.37 2.40 7.96
C ALA A 166 -13.25 1.73 9.34
N ASP A 167 -14.27 0.96 9.75
CA ASP A 167 -14.28 0.18 10.98
C ASP A 167 -13.23 -0.94 10.93
N LEU A 168 -13.17 -1.68 9.81
CA LEU A 168 -12.12 -2.69 9.58
C LEU A 168 -10.73 -2.08 9.70
N CYS A 169 -10.50 -0.95 9.03
CA CYS A 169 -9.20 -0.28 9.04
C CYS A 169 -8.85 0.26 10.42
N SER A 170 -9.80 0.81 11.18
CA SER A 170 -9.56 1.34 12.51
C SER A 170 -9.26 0.23 13.52
N ASN A 171 -10.04 -0.85 13.50
CA ASN A 171 -9.99 -1.90 14.50
C ASN A 171 -8.94 -2.96 14.18
N GLU A 172 -8.97 -3.55 12.97
CA GLU A 172 -8.11 -4.68 12.62
C GLU A 172 -6.72 -4.23 12.18
N PHE A 173 -6.64 -3.30 11.23
CA PHE A 173 -5.35 -2.83 10.70
C PHE A 173 -4.73 -1.73 11.55
N GLY A 174 -5.57 -0.95 12.21
CA GLY A 174 -5.20 0.10 13.16
C GLY A 174 -5.01 -0.40 14.59
N GLU A 175 -5.37 -1.65 14.87
CA GLU A 175 -5.35 -2.27 16.22
C GLU A 175 -6.14 -1.47 17.27
N GLY A 176 -7.19 -0.75 16.86
CA GLY A 176 -7.98 0.12 17.73
C GLY A 176 -7.25 1.37 18.22
N LYS A 177 -6.05 1.66 17.71
CA LYS A 177 -5.21 2.81 18.10
C LYS A 177 -5.46 4.07 17.26
N ILE A 178 -6.22 3.94 16.19
CA ILE A 178 -6.56 5.03 15.26
C ILE A 178 -8.06 5.04 14.99
N THR A 179 -8.57 6.16 14.50
CA THR A 179 -9.95 6.30 14.05
C THR A 179 -9.96 6.82 12.62
N ILE A 180 -10.60 6.07 11.72
CA ILE A 180 -10.86 6.46 10.34
C ILE A 180 -12.36 6.65 10.21
N PHE A 181 -12.77 7.77 9.63
CA PHE A 181 -14.18 8.07 9.37
C PHE A 181 -14.61 7.58 8.00
N ALA A 182 -15.90 7.34 7.83
CA ALA A 182 -16.49 7.13 6.51
C ALA A 182 -17.21 8.39 6.01
N GLY A 183 -17.38 8.47 4.69
CA GLY A 183 -18.23 9.46 4.05
C GLY A 183 -18.77 8.96 2.72
N ALA A 184 -19.92 9.47 2.32
CA ALA A 184 -20.50 9.19 1.02
C ALA A 184 -19.88 10.09 -0.05
N ASP A 185 -19.78 9.58 -1.28
CA ASP A 185 -19.31 10.36 -2.42
C ASP A 185 -20.19 11.60 -2.71
N ALA A 186 -21.49 11.51 -2.39
CA ALA A 186 -22.43 12.63 -2.50
C ALA A 186 -22.05 13.84 -1.63
N ASP A 187 -21.36 13.61 -0.50
CA ASP A 187 -20.97 14.66 0.45
C ASP A 187 -19.55 15.19 0.19
N LYS A 188 -18.89 14.71 -0.87
CA LYS A 188 -17.51 15.08 -1.23
C LYS A 188 -17.31 16.59 -1.41
N ALA A 189 -18.33 17.28 -1.92
CA ALA A 189 -18.32 18.74 -2.09
C ALA A 189 -18.24 19.51 -0.75
N GLU A 190 -18.74 18.93 0.34
CA GLU A 190 -18.58 19.52 1.68
C GLU A 190 -17.23 19.15 2.28
N TYR A 191 -16.81 17.89 2.17
CA TYR A 191 -15.54 17.44 2.75
C TYR A 191 -14.32 18.11 2.12
N ILE A 192 -14.36 18.42 0.81
CA ILE A 192 -13.21 19.01 0.12
C ILE A 192 -12.88 20.44 0.63
N LYS A 193 -13.85 21.13 1.23
CA LYS A 193 -13.68 22.50 1.75
C LYS A 193 -12.64 22.58 2.88
N THR A 194 -12.43 21.49 3.61
CA THR A 194 -11.49 21.41 4.74
C THR A 194 -10.36 20.41 4.51
N ALA A 195 -10.29 19.77 3.34
CA ALA A 195 -9.27 18.78 3.04
C ALA A 195 -7.90 19.44 2.79
N ASP A 196 -6.88 18.93 3.47
CA ASP A 196 -5.48 19.27 3.21
C ASP A 196 -4.88 18.35 2.13
N VAL A 197 -5.32 17.10 2.10
CA VAL A 197 -4.77 16.07 1.21
C VAL A 197 -5.89 15.23 0.62
N VAL A 198 -5.75 14.87 -0.65
CA VAL A 198 -6.60 13.89 -1.32
C VAL A 198 -5.77 12.71 -1.80
N PHE A 199 -6.23 11.49 -1.49
CA PHE A 199 -5.79 10.27 -2.16
C PHE A 199 -6.91 9.79 -3.09
N ALA A 200 -6.67 9.75 -4.40
CA ALA A 200 -7.55 9.11 -5.36
C ALA A 200 -7.08 7.68 -5.59
N THR A 201 -7.84 6.72 -5.05
CA THR A 201 -7.53 5.28 -5.09
C THR A 201 -8.61 4.48 -5.81
N GLY A 202 -9.24 5.11 -6.81
CA GLY A 202 -10.33 4.55 -7.59
C GLY A 202 -9.91 3.46 -8.56
N ALA A 203 -10.91 2.89 -9.24
CA ALA A 203 -10.66 1.98 -10.35
C ALA A 203 -10.03 2.74 -11.54
N ALA A 204 -9.32 1.99 -12.38
CA ALA A 204 -8.71 2.52 -13.59
C ALA A 204 -9.73 3.23 -14.51
N GLY A 205 -9.36 4.40 -15.03
CA GLY A 205 -10.19 5.18 -15.95
C GLY A 205 -11.43 5.83 -15.32
N ILE A 206 -11.44 6.00 -14.00
CA ILE A 206 -12.55 6.65 -13.28
C ILE A 206 -12.04 7.94 -12.64
N GLU A 207 -12.59 9.08 -13.08
CA GLU A 207 -12.38 10.36 -12.40
C GLU A 207 -13.13 10.39 -11.06
N LEU A 208 -12.42 10.76 -10.00
CA LEU A 208 -12.92 10.85 -8.63
C LEU A 208 -13.00 12.29 -8.11
N LEU A 209 -12.15 13.19 -8.61
CA LEU A 209 -12.11 14.59 -8.21
C LEU A 209 -12.04 15.50 -9.44
N SER A 210 -13.12 16.25 -9.68
CA SER A 210 -13.25 17.14 -10.82
C SER A 210 -12.55 18.48 -10.61
N ALA A 211 -12.32 19.22 -11.71
CA ALA A 211 -11.72 20.55 -11.68
C ALA A 211 -12.54 21.54 -10.83
N GLN A 212 -13.87 21.43 -10.83
CA GLN A 212 -14.75 22.29 -10.02
C GLN A 212 -14.55 22.05 -8.52
N LEU A 213 -14.39 20.79 -8.11
CA LEU A 213 -14.14 20.46 -6.71
C LEU A 213 -12.75 20.93 -6.27
N ILE A 214 -11.75 20.80 -7.13
CA ILE A 214 -10.39 21.33 -6.89
C ILE A 214 -10.43 22.85 -6.70
N ALA A 215 -11.15 23.57 -7.56
CA ALA A 215 -11.31 25.02 -7.46
C ALA A 215 -12.08 25.46 -6.20
N SER A 216 -12.84 24.57 -5.58
CA SER A 216 -13.58 24.80 -4.34
C SER A 216 -12.84 24.38 -3.06
N ALA A 217 -11.56 23.99 -3.16
CA ALA A 217 -10.78 23.40 -2.07
C ALA A 217 -9.76 24.42 -1.50
N PRO A 218 -10.14 25.30 -0.55
CA PRO A 218 -9.27 26.40 -0.11
C PRO A 218 -8.06 25.94 0.73
N GLN A 219 -8.08 24.70 1.26
CA GLN A 219 -7.03 24.18 2.14
C GLN A 219 -6.14 23.11 1.48
N LEU A 220 -6.48 22.68 0.26
CA LEU A 220 -5.83 21.56 -0.40
C LEU A 220 -4.35 21.87 -0.66
N LYS A 221 -3.47 20.98 -0.22
CA LYS A 221 -2.01 21.09 -0.37
C LYS A 221 -1.52 20.09 -1.40
N VAL A 222 -1.89 18.83 -1.24
CA VAL A 222 -1.40 17.75 -2.10
C VAL A 222 -2.55 16.85 -2.53
N ALA A 223 -2.63 16.53 -3.82
CA ALA A 223 -3.56 15.54 -4.36
C ALA A 223 -2.78 14.44 -5.09
N ALA A 224 -2.94 13.20 -4.65
CA ALA A 224 -2.22 12.06 -5.20
C ALA A 224 -3.19 11.09 -5.89
N ASP A 225 -2.86 10.67 -7.10
CA ASP A 225 -3.69 9.81 -7.94
C ASP A 225 -2.94 8.55 -8.34
N VAL A 226 -3.48 7.38 -8.00
CA VAL A 226 -2.89 6.08 -8.35
C VAL A 226 -3.39 5.56 -9.69
N ASN A 227 -4.31 6.26 -10.35
CA ASN A 227 -4.85 5.86 -11.64
C ASN A 227 -3.89 6.24 -12.79
N ALA A 228 -3.31 5.25 -13.45
CA ALA A 228 -2.47 5.44 -14.63
C ALA A 228 -3.26 5.37 -15.96
N VAL A 229 -4.57 5.10 -15.92
CA VAL A 229 -5.41 4.88 -17.10
C VAL A 229 -6.32 6.09 -17.31
N PRO A 230 -6.29 6.73 -18.50
CA PRO A 230 -7.19 7.85 -18.80
C PRO A 230 -8.68 7.47 -18.77
N PRO A 231 -9.57 8.39 -18.35
CA PRO A 231 -9.26 9.70 -17.74
C PRO A 231 -8.58 9.53 -16.37
N ALA A 232 -7.75 10.51 -15.98
CA ALA A 232 -7.13 10.53 -14.67
C ALA A 232 -8.18 10.50 -13.54
N GLY A 233 -7.79 9.97 -12.38
CA GLY A 233 -8.62 9.98 -11.18
C GLY A 233 -8.80 11.38 -10.59
N ILE A 234 -7.85 12.29 -10.83
CA ILE A 234 -7.95 13.69 -10.43
C ILE A 234 -7.75 14.59 -11.65
N ALA A 235 -8.72 15.47 -11.89
CA ALA A 235 -8.63 16.42 -12.99
C ALA A 235 -7.38 17.30 -12.86
N GLY A 236 -6.59 17.39 -13.94
CA GLY A 236 -5.35 18.19 -13.97
C GLY A 236 -4.15 17.53 -13.28
N VAL A 237 -4.24 16.27 -12.84
CA VAL A 237 -3.09 15.50 -12.34
C VAL A 237 -2.70 14.44 -13.38
N ASP A 238 -1.67 14.72 -14.17
CA ASP A 238 -1.12 13.76 -15.12
C ASP A 238 -0.35 12.64 -14.40
N ALA A 239 -0.27 11.46 -15.02
CA ALA A 239 0.38 10.29 -14.45
C ALA A 239 1.88 10.51 -14.09
N PHE A 240 2.57 11.44 -14.76
CA PHE A 240 3.96 11.81 -14.49
C PHE A 240 4.13 12.98 -13.52
N HIS A 241 3.04 13.64 -13.10
CA HIS A 241 3.14 14.74 -12.14
C HIS A 241 3.81 14.27 -10.84
N ASN A 242 4.71 15.08 -10.31
CA ASN A 242 5.52 14.73 -9.15
C ASN A 242 5.78 16.00 -8.34
N GLY A 243 4.77 16.46 -7.60
CA GLY A 243 4.82 17.78 -6.94
C GLY A 243 4.54 18.94 -7.91
N THR A 244 3.81 18.67 -8.99
CA THR A 244 3.49 19.66 -10.04
C THR A 244 2.24 20.46 -9.65
N PRO A 245 2.21 21.80 -9.80
CA PRO A 245 1.01 22.60 -9.50
C PRO A 245 -0.25 22.09 -10.23
N ILE A 246 -1.38 22.03 -9.52
CA ILE A 246 -2.67 21.63 -10.09
C ILE A 246 -3.36 22.86 -10.67
N ALA A 247 -3.59 22.86 -11.98
CA ALA A 247 -4.29 23.96 -12.65
C ALA A 247 -5.70 24.16 -12.06
N GLY A 248 -6.07 25.42 -11.78
CA GLY A 248 -7.36 25.78 -11.20
C GLY A 248 -7.47 25.61 -9.68
N SER A 249 -6.43 25.10 -9.00
CA SER A 249 -6.38 25.14 -7.54
C SER A 249 -6.21 26.58 -7.05
N ILE A 250 -7.05 26.98 -6.09
CA ILE A 250 -6.99 28.30 -5.45
C ILE A 250 -6.04 28.34 -4.24
N SER A 251 -5.59 27.17 -3.76
CA SER A 251 -4.77 27.00 -2.57
C SER A 251 -3.28 26.81 -2.88
N GLY A 252 -2.92 26.74 -4.17
CA GLY A 252 -1.56 26.41 -4.62
C GLY A 252 -1.24 24.91 -4.52
N ALA A 253 -2.26 24.04 -4.57
CA ALA A 253 -2.08 22.60 -4.43
C ALA A 253 -1.17 22.01 -5.51
N VAL A 254 -0.44 20.96 -5.14
CA VAL A 254 0.40 20.17 -6.07
C VAL A 254 -0.14 18.75 -6.24
N GLY A 255 0.05 18.21 -7.44
CA GLY A 255 -0.39 16.89 -7.86
C GLY A 255 0.75 15.88 -7.90
N ILE A 256 0.44 14.62 -7.57
CA ILE A 256 1.33 13.48 -7.73
C ILE A 256 0.57 12.39 -8.50
N GLY A 257 1.08 12.01 -9.66
CA GLY A 257 0.48 11.03 -10.55
C GLY A 257 0.95 9.60 -10.32
N ALA A 258 0.25 8.68 -10.95
CA ALA A 258 0.39 7.25 -10.74
C ALA A 258 1.78 6.68 -11.06
N LEU A 259 2.49 7.24 -12.04
CA LEU A 259 3.83 6.77 -12.41
C LEU A 259 4.91 7.30 -11.46
N ALA A 260 4.74 8.53 -10.94
CA ALA A 260 5.61 9.05 -9.89
C ALA A 260 5.49 8.20 -8.61
N ILE A 261 4.25 7.87 -8.22
CA ILE A 261 3.96 6.94 -7.11
C ILE A 261 4.50 5.54 -7.42
N GLY A 262 4.27 5.07 -8.65
CA GLY A 262 4.68 3.76 -9.14
C GLY A 262 6.20 3.53 -9.06
N ASN A 263 6.99 4.58 -9.28
CA ASN A 263 8.44 4.51 -9.13
C ASN A 263 8.84 4.23 -7.66
N VAL A 264 8.27 4.98 -6.71
CA VAL A 264 8.54 4.75 -5.27
C VAL A 264 8.06 3.36 -4.84
N LYS A 265 6.87 2.95 -5.32
CA LYS A 265 6.29 1.63 -5.10
C LYS A 265 7.21 0.51 -5.58
N TYR A 266 7.72 0.61 -6.81
CA TYR A 266 8.64 -0.36 -7.40
C TYR A 266 9.88 -0.54 -6.51
N GLN A 267 10.48 0.57 -6.09
CA GLN A 267 11.68 0.55 -5.27
C GLN A 267 11.41 -0.03 -3.88
N ALA A 268 10.31 0.37 -3.23
CA ALA A 268 9.91 -0.16 -1.94
C ALA A 268 9.71 -1.69 -1.98
N GLN A 269 9.00 -2.20 -2.99
CA GLN A 269 8.79 -3.64 -3.15
C GLN A 269 10.12 -4.39 -3.40
N ASN A 270 11.00 -3.86 -4.27
CA ASN A 270 12.31 -4.46 -4.54
C ASN A 270 13.19 -4.51 -3.28
N LEU A 271 13.24 -3.41 -2.52
CA LEU A 271 14.03 -3.31 -1.30
C LEU A 271 13.52 -4.24 -0.20
N LEU A 272 12.20 -4.39 -0.05
CA LEU A 272 11.60 -5.36 0.88
C LEU A 272 11.94 -6.81 0.51
N LEU A 273 11.85 -7.16 -0.77
CA LEU A 273 12.23 -8.49 -1.25
C LEU A 273 13.73 -8.77 -1.03
N LYS A 274 14.60 -7.78 -1.24
CA LYS A 274 16.03 -7.85 -0.89
C LYS A 274 16.25 -7.95 0.62
N LYS A 275 15.47 -7.25 1.43
CA LYS A 275 15.53 -7.33 2.90
C LYS A 275 15.29 -8.75 3.39
N MET A 276 14.38 -9.50 2.76
CA MET A 276 14.15 -10.91 3.08
C MET A 276 15.39 -11.79 2.83
N LEU A 277 16.19 -11.49 1.80
CA LEU A 277 17.41 -12.23 1.45
C LEU A 277 18.58 -11.92 2.40
N ASN A 278 18.67 -10.66 2.84
CA ASN A 278 19.83 -10.13 3.55
C ASN A 278 19.67 -10.14 5.08
N SER A 279 18.45 -10.34 5.60
CA SER A 279 18.20 -10.35 7.05
C SER A 279 18.70 -11.65 7.69
N GLU A 280 19.40 -11.51 8.82
CA GLU A 280 19.86 -12.68 9.59
C GLU A 280 18.72 -13.42 10.30
N LYS A 281 17.67 -12.67 10.67
CA LYS A 281 16.44 -13.17 11.28
C LYS A 281 15.27 -13.05 10.30
N PRO A 282 14.26 -13.93 10.39
CA PRO A 282 13.06 -13.81 9.56
C PRO A 282 12.35 -12.48 9.79
N VAL A 283 11.90 -11.87 8.71
CA VAL A 283 11.11 -10.62 8.73
C VAL A 283 9.68 -10.89 8.24
N TYR A 284 8.70 -10.22 8.84
CA TYR A 284 7.28 -10.37 8.52
C TYR A 284 6.72 -9.04 8.03
N LEU A 285 6.78 -8.83 6.72
CA LEU A 285 6.63 -7.54 6.07
C LEU A 285 5.20 -7.33 5.55
N HIS A 286 4.72 -6.09 5.66
CA HIS A 286 3.40 -5.62 5.18
C HIS A 286 3.44 -4.09 5.00
N PHE A 287 2.29 -3.43 4.92
CA PHE A 287 2.16 -2.00 4.61
C PHE A 287 2.95 -1.03 5.52
N GLU A 288 3.13 -1.32 6.81
CA GLU A 288 3.93 -0.47 7.71
C GLU A 288 5.39 -0.46 7.30
N HIS A 289 5.96 -1.65 7.13
CA HIS A 289 7.33 -1.83 6.68
C HIS A 289 7.54 -1.26 5.27
N ALA A 290 6.55 -1.39 4.39
CA ALA A 290 6.59 -0.78 3.07
C ALA A 290 6.65 0.75 3.14
N PHE A 291 5.92 1.36 4.07
CA PHE A 291 5.93 2.80 4.27
C PHE A 291 7.26 3.31 4.84
N GLU A 292 7.84 2.60 5.80
CA GLU A 292 9.19 2.90 6.31
C GLU A 292 10.23 2.89 5.17
N VAL A 293 10.25 1.82 4.37
CA VAL A 293 11.18 1.70 3.23
C VAL A 293 10.91 2.77 2.17
N ALA A 294 9.65 3.10 1.88
CA ALA A 294 9.30 4.16 0.94
C ALA A 294 9.81 5.54 1.41
N ARG A 295 9.65 5.85 2.71
CA ARG A 295 10.21 7.07 3.32
C ARG A 295 11.73 7.11 3.23
N GLU A 296 12.41 6.01 3.55
CA GLU A 296 13.87 5.91 3.47
C GLU A 296 14.37 6.10 2.03
N TYR A 297 13.71 5.46 1.07
CA TYR A 297 14.03 5.61 -0.35
C TYR A 297 13.91 7.06 -0.82
N ILE A 298 12.82 7.75 -0.47
CA ILE A 298 12.65 9.16 -0.81
C ILE A 298 13.71 10.04 -0.15
N LYS A 299 14.02 9.83 1.13
CA LYS A 299 15.06 10.61 1.83
C LYS A 299 16.45 10.45 1.21
N ALA A 300 16.75 9.26 0.70
CA ALA A 300 18.01 8.99 0.01
C ALA A 300 18.05 9.53 -1.43
N ASN A 301 16.90 9.92 -1.99
CA ASN A 301 16.73 10.40 -3.38
C ASN A 301 15.82 11.63 -3.41
N PRO A 302 16.25 12.77 -2.82
CA PRO A 302 15.42 13.96 -2.63
C PRO A 302 15.00 14.65 -3.94
#